data_AF-A0A345P4R4-F1
#
_entry.id   AF-A0A345P4R4-F1
#
_cell.length_a   1.000
_cell.length_b   1.000
_cell.length_c   1.000
_cell.angle_alpha   90.00
_cell.angle_beta   90.00
_cell.angle_gamma   90.00
#
_symmetry.space_group_name_H-M   'P 1'
#
loop_
_entity.id
_entity.type
_entity.pdbx_description
1 polymer ?
#
loop_
_entity_poly.entity_id
_entity_poly.type
_entity_poly.pdbx_seq_one_letter_code
_entity_poly.pdbx_strand_id
1 'polypeptide(L)'
;MSNPFNTTQRVFRLSLRTTLFGLACGGLLYGCNGSDNDVSVTPLIINDAATADANLQAAWVTIGDNNQAIARVITNYTPASSTTDANAVCPLLTVDGHQNRMTLRVGAGNMPLRTTASDPVDSKPSSFPVSVCEANLSATAKQASVGSRTLPLPKAEPQHILVLGDTGCRLKKSGNAYQACNDPTAWPLSTVVASAASLNPDLVIHVGDYHYRENLCPSDITGCKDSPWGYGWDTWQADLFKPAAALFAKAPWVVVRGNHEECARAGQGWFRFLDPRAYSDARSCNDPSNDNVANYSDPYAVPLGADSQIIIFDSSKAGANALKTTDLQFQTYQKQFQTVAALAAKTSVKTTLFTNHHPILAFAPIAGANPAPGNLALQSVMSSLNAQAYYPAGIQLALHGHVHDFQAINFASNHPATIVAGNAGDTLDVALPDPLPTGATPAPGAVIDKITHHSTFGFMMMDRNPAPATGWTYKAYTTTGKLLTTCTQTGRQIACDKTGYITP
;
A
#
# COMPACT_ATOMS: atom_id res chain seq x y z
N MET A 1 -11.79 25.13 69.62
CA MET A 1 -11.11 26.36 69.14
C MET A 1 -11.43 26.48 67.65
N SER A 2 -12.59 27.05 67.30
CA SER A 2 -12.81 28.48 66.94
C SER A 2 -12.35 28.82 65.52
N ASN A 3 -13.31 28.73 64.60
CA ASN A 3 -13.45 29.47 63.32
C ASN A 3 -13.61 30.99 63.61
N PRO A 4 -13.64 32.00 62.67
CA PRO A 4 -14.33 31.94 61.36
C PRO A 4 -13.99 33.00 60.22
N PHE A 5 -14.79 32.94 59.12
CA PHE A 5 -15.21 33.96 58.10
C PHE A 5 -14.16 34.60 57.15
N ASN A 6 -14.40 34.71 55.82
CA ASN A 6 -15.42 35.58 55.22
C ASN A 6 -15.85 35.21 53.76
N THR A 7 -16.97 35.79 53.33
CA THR A 7 -17.88 35.37 52.24
C THR A 7 -18.21 36.54 51.29
N THR A 8 -18.48 36.28 50.00
CA THR A 8 -19.41 37.07 49.11
C THR A 8 -19.65 36.28 47.79
N GLN A 9 -20.82 35.68 47.47
CA GLN A 9 -22.10 36.22 46.90
C GLN A 9 -21.93 37.06 45.61
N ARG A 10 -22.70 36.99 44.50
CA ARG A 10 -23.94 36.34 43.95
C ARG A 10 -23.84 36.53 42.40
N VAL A 11 -24.55 35.89 41.46
CA VAL A 11 -26.00 36.02 41.13
C VAL A 11 -26.34 35.00 40.02
N PHE A 12 -27.45 34.27 40.21
CA PHE A 12 -28.17 33.49 39.21
C PHE A 12 -29.09 34.39 38.36
N ARG A 13 -29.27 34.09 37.07
CA ARG A 13 -30.49 34.43 36.34
C ARG A 13 -31.03 33.21 35.58
N LEU A 14 -32.21 32.79 36.02
CA LEU A 14 -33.14 31.88 35.39
C LEU A 14 -34.11 32.73 34.55
N SER A 15 -34.49 32.30 33.35
CA SER A 15 -35.75 32.73 32.73
C SER A 15 -36.38 31.59 31.94
N LEU A 16 -37.69 31.51 32.10
CA LEU A 16 -38.58 30.39 31.84
C LEU A 16 -39.33 30.61 30.50
N ARG A 17 -39.56 29.50 29.79
CA ARG A 17 -40.70 29.12 28.92
C ARG A 17 -41.57 30.22 28.28
N THR A 18 -41.90 30.03 26.99
CA THR A 18 -43.31 29.94 26.55
C THR A 18 -43.42 29.14 25.24
N THR A 19 -44.31 28.16 25.23
CA THR A 19 -44.82 27.43 24.05
C THR A 19 -46.23 27.98 23.78
N LEU A 20 -46.63 28.23 22.52
CA LEU A 20 -48.05 28.22 22.14
C LEU A 20 -48.25 27.95 20.64
N PHE A 21 -49.26 27.11 20.38
CA PHE A 21 -49.86 26.71 19.10
C PHE A 21 -50.74 27.81 18.48
N GLY A 22 -51.00 27.72 17.16
CA GLY A 22 -52.15 28.35 16.47
C GLY A 22 -51.88 28.63 14.99
N LEU A 23 -52.27 27.72 14.09
CA LEU A 23 -53.46 27.74 13.22
C LEU A 23 -53.39 28.64 11.97
N ALA A 24 -53.71 28.01 10.83
CA ALA A 24 -53.74 28.55 9.49
C ALA A 24 -54.88 29.56 9.25
N CYS A 25 -54.66 30.51 8.34
CA CYS A 25 -55.71 31.06 7.48
C CYS A 25 -55.09 31.65 6.20
N GLY A 26 -55.70 31.36 5.06
CA GLY A 26 -55.24 31.77 3.74
C GLY A 26 -55.48 33.24 3.44
N GLY A 27 -54.66 33.77 2.54
CA GLY A 27 -54.81 35.08 1.92
C GLY A 27 -54.16 35.07 0.53
N LEU A 28 -54.99 34.89 -0.49
CA LEU A 28 -54.66 35.20 -1.89
C LEU A 28 -54.52 36.71 -2.03
N LEU A 29 -53.33 37.21 -2.38
CA LEU A 29 -53.15 38.54 -2.94
C LEU A 29 -52.18 38.48 -4.11
N TYR A 30 -52.75 38.71 -5.30
CA TYR A 30 -52.07 39.10 -6.53
C TYR A 30 -51.35 40.44 -6.30
N GLY A 31 -50.07 40.54 -6.68
CA GLY A 31 -49.31 41.80 -6.62
C GLY A 31 -48.00 41.70 -7.39
N CYS A 32 -47.83 42.61 -8.36
CA CYS A 32 -46.82 42.65 -9.40
C CYS A 32 -45.36 42.92 -8.95
N ASN A 33 -44.44 42.44 -9.78
CA ASN A 33 -43.10 42.99 -10.08
C ASN A 33 -42.14 43.30 -8.91
N GLY A 34 -41.16 42.40 -8.75
CA GLY A 34 -39.88 42.68 -8.12
C GLY A 34 -38.87 41.64 -8.57
N SER A 35 -37.94 42.05 -9.41
CA SER A 35 -36.87 41.22 -9.98
C SER A 35 -35.82 40.89 -8.91
N ASP A 36 -35.98 39.73 -8.27
CA ASP A 36 -34.89 39.09 -7.54
C ASP A 36 -34.29 38.00 -8.42
N ASN A 37 -33.15 38.32 -9.03
CA ASN A 37 -32.26 37.34 -9.64
C ASN A 37 -31.60 36.52 -8.52
N ASP A 38 -32.36 35.58 -7.96
CA ASP A 38 -31.79 34.49 -7.17
C ASP A 38 -31.18 33.50 -8.17
N VAL A 39 -29.97 33.84 -8.65
CA VAL A 39 -29.18 32.91 -9.47
C VAL A 39 -28.73 31.80 -8.52
N SER A 40 -29.51 30.73 -8.47
CA SER A 40 -29.00 29.44 -8.03
C SER A 40 -27.81 29.12 -8.94
N VAL A 41 -26.60 29.35 -8.46
CA VAL A 41 -25.37 28.90 -9.13
C VAL A 41 -25.35 27.38 -8.98
N THR A 42 -26.11 26.68 -9.82
CA THR A 42 -25.82 25.29 -10.13
C THR A 42 -24.39 25.26 -10.63
N PRO A 43 -23.47 24.50 -10.01
CA PRO A 43 -22.11 24.37 -10.51
C PRO A 43 -22.20 24.01 -12.00
N LEU A 44 -21.55 24.81 -12.84
CA LEU A 44 -21.47 24.52 -14.26
C LEU A 44 -20.73 23.17 -14.37
N ILE A 45 -21.45 22.07 -14.61
CA ILE A 45 -20.81 20.80 -14.91
C ILE A 45 -20.12 21.01 -16.26
N ILE A 46 -18.81 21.24 -16.23
CA ILE A 46 -18.03 21.32 -17.45
C ILE A 46 -18.05 19.92 -18.06
N ASN A 47 -18.78 19.76 -19.16
CA ASN A 47 -18.71 18.55 -19.97
C ASN A 47 -17.32 18.48 -20.60
N ASP A 48 -16.43 17.78 -19.92
CA ASP A 48 -15.03 17.61 -20.30
C ASP A 48 -14.78 16.20 -20.81
N ALA A 49 -14.33 16.07 -22.06
CA ALA A 49 -14.12 14.77 -22.70
C ALA A 49 -13.08 13.91 -21.97
N ALA A 50 -12.02 14.51 -21.42
CA ALA A 50 -11.02 13.79 -20.64
C ALA A 50 -11.59 13.18 -19.35
N THR A 51 -12.64 13.79 -18.80
CA THR A 51 -13.32 13.37 -17.56
C THR A 51 -14.38 12.28 -17.77
N ALA A 52 -14.73 11.96 -19.01
CA ALA A 52 -15.71 10.90 -19.30
C ALA A 52 -15.23 9.54 -18.77
N ASP A 53 -16.09 8.80 -18.07
CA ASP A 53 -15.71 7.53 -17.41
C ASP A 53 -15.13 6.48 -18.36
N ALA A 54 -15.56 6.49 -19.63
CA ALA A 54 -15.03 5.62 -20.68
C ALA A 54 -13.52 5.83 -20.91
N ASN A 55 -13.00 7.02 -20.58
CA ASN A 55 -11.60 7.36 -20.68
C ASN A 55 -10.80 7.10 -19.39
N LEU A 56 -11.47 6.82 -18.28
CA LEU A 56 -10.84 6.59 -16.98
C LEU A 56 -10.52 5.09 -16.86
N GLN A 57 -9.24 4.73 -16.92
CA GLN A 57 -8.81 3.33 -16.82
C GLN A 57 -8.71 2.89 -15.36
N ALA A 58 -8.19 3.75 -14.48
CA ALA A 58 -8.13 3.54 -13.03
C ALA A 58 -8.11 4.89 -12.31
N ALA A 59 -8.63 4.95 -11.09
CA ALA A 59 -8.56 6.14 -10.24
C ALA A 59 -8.44 5.73 -8.77
N TRP A 60 -7.53 6.34 -8.01
CA TRP A 60 -7.28 6.01 -6.60
C TRP A 60 -6.60 7.17 -5.87
N VAL A 61 -6.45 7.02 -4.55
CA VAL A 61 -5.64 7.91 -3.72
C VAL A 61 -4.45 7.14 -3.17
N THR A 62 -3.25 7.69 -3.32
CA THR A 62 -2.02 7.18 -2.67
C THR A 62 -1.56 8.15 -1.59
N ILE A 63 -1.01 7.64 -0.49
CA ILE A 63 -0.44 8.44 0.59
C ILE A 63 1.08 8.27 0.56
N GLY A 64 1.76 9.39 0.37
CA GLY A 64 3.18 9.44 0.10
C GLY A 64 4.03 10.05 1.21
N ASP A 65 5.23 10.41 0.80
CA ASP A 65 6.18 11.20 1.59
C ASP A 65 5.52 12.49 2.12
N ASN A 66 5.96 12.95 3.28
CA ASN A 66 5.35 14.07 4.00
C ASN A 66 3.84 13.92 4.29
N ASN A 67 3.32 12.68 4.31
CA ASN A 67 1.89 12.40 4.48
C ASN A 67 0.99 13.06 3.42
N GLN A 68 1.52 13.30 2.21
CA GLN A 68 0.76 13.90 1.12
C GLN A 68 -0.20 12.88 0.51
N ALA A 69 -1.49 13.21 0.51
CA ALA A 69 -2.52 12.47 -0.21
C ALA A 69 -2.53 12.90 -1.69
N ILE A 70 -2.44 11.96 -2.62
CA ILE A 70 -2.35 12.23 -4.05
C ILE A 70 -3.46 11.48 -4.76
N ALA A 71 -4.40 12.21 -5.37
CA ALA A 71 -5.36 11.62 -6.30
C ALA A 71 -4.63 11.28 -7.60
N ARG A 72 -4.77 10.04 -8.08
CA ARG A 72 -4.20 9.57 -9.33
C ARG A 72 -5.26 9.01 -10.26
N VAL A 73 -5.06 9.24 -11.55
CA VAL A 73 -5.88 8.70 -12.62
C VAL A 73 -4.99 8.17 -13.73
N ILE A 74 -5.31 6.98 -14.21
CA ILE A 74 -4.80 6.45 -15.48
C ILE A 74 -5.87 6.68 -16.53
N THR A 75 -5.51 7.29 -17.67
CA THR A 75 -6.44 7.61 -18.75
C THR A 75 -5.89 7.21 -20.11
N ASN A 76 -6.78 6.75 -20.99
CA ASN A 76 -6.51 6.54 -22.41
C ASN A 76 -7.06 7.69 -23.27
N TYR A 77 -7.56 8.78 -22.66
CA TYR A 77 -7.96 9.95 -23.42
C TYR A 77 -6.76 10.48 -24.21
N THR A 78 -7.01 10.90 -25.44
CA THR A 78 -6.01 11.55 -26.29
C THR A 78 -6.62 12.87 -26.77
N PRO A 79 -6.06 14.03 -26.38
CA PRO A 79 -6.58 15.31 -26.84
C PRO A 79 -6.34 15.48 -28.35
N ALA A 80 -7.06 16.43 -28.97
CA ALA A 80 -6.83 16.76 -30.37
C ALA A 80 -5.37 17.15 -30.62
N SER A 81 -4.81 16.79 -31.77
CA SER A 81 -3.40 17.02 -32.11
C SER A 81 -2.97 18.50 -32.11
N SER A 82 -3.91 19.43 -32.22
CA SER A 82 -3.69 20.87 -32.12
C SER A 82 -3.52 21.37 -30.68
N THR A 83 -3.74 20.52 -29.68
CA THR A 83 -3.69 20.90 -28.26
C THR A 83 -2.25 21.01 -27.78
N THR A 84 -1.88 22.18 -27.25
CA THR A 84 -0.52 22.48 -26.77
C THR A 84 -0.35 22.34 -25.26
N ASP A 85 -1.44 22.38 -24.50
CA ASP A 85 -1.42 22.14 -23.05
C ASP A 85 -1.25 20.64 -22.77
N ALA A 86 -0.11 20.27 -22.17
CA ALA A 86 0.17 18.89 -21.79
C ALA A 86 -0.87 18.34 -20.79
N ASN A 87 -1.50 19.20 -19.98
CA ASN A 87 -2.53 18.78 -19.02
C ASN A 87 -3.90 18.54 -19.66
N ALA A 88 -4.11 18.89 -20.92
CA ALA A 88 -5.40 18.66 -21.59
C ALA A 88 -5.77 17.18 -21.72
N VAL A 89 -4.79 16.27 -21.61
CA VAL A 89 -5.03 14.82 -21.53
C VAL A 89 -5.68 14.40 -20.21
N CYS A 90 -5.53 15.21 -19.17
CA CYS A 90 -5.95 14.87 -17.81
C CYS A 90 -7.40 15.24 -17.53
N PRO A 91 -8.12 14.46 -16.72
CA PRO A 91 -9.49 14.79 -16.34
C PRO A 91 -9.55 15.96 -15.34
N LEU A 92 -10.75 16.48 -15.13
CA LEU A 92 -11.10 17.37 -14.05
C LEU A 92 -11.27 16.54 -12.76
N LEU A 93 -10.58 16.96 -11.70
CA LEU A 93 -10.82 16.50 -10.34
C LEU A 93 -11.76 17.49 -9.65
N THR A 94 -12.81 16.98 -9.03
CA THR A 94 -13.70 17.77 -8.17
C THR A 94 -13.28 17.56 -6.72
N VAL A 95 -12.91 18.63 -6.01
CA VAL A 95 -12.63 18.59 -4.56
C VAL A 95 -13.53 19.61 -3.87
N ASP A 96 -14.33 19.16 -2.90
CA ASP A 96 -15.27 20.01 -2.14
C ASP A 96 -16.15 20.90 -3.04
N GLY A 97 -16.56 20.37 -4.21
CA GLY A 97 -17.40 21.08 -5.19
C GLY A 97 -16.63 21.92 -6.22
N HIS A 98 -15.32 22.06 -6.08
CA HIS A 98 -14.47 22.83 -7.00
C HIS A 98 -13.78 21.91 -8.02
N GLN A 99 -13.99 22.17 -9.30
CA GLN A 99 -13.35 21.44 -10.40
C GLN A 99 -12.02 22.07 -10.80
N ASN A 100 -10.97 21.26 -10.86
CA ASN A 100 -9.65 21.67 -11.35
C ASN A 100 -9.06 20.59 -12.26
N ARG A 101 -8.38 21.00 -13.33
CA ARG A 101 -7.64 20.10 -14.21
C ARG A 101 -6.49 19.44 -13.42
N MET A 102 -6.40 18.12 -13.46
CA MET A 102 -5.26 17.40 -12.88
C MET A 102 -3.98 17.68 -13.69
N THR A 103 -2.81 17.50 -13.07
CA THR A 103 -1.53 17.67 -13.75
C THR A 103 -1.09 16.36 -14.40
N LEU A 104 -0.53 16.43 -15.60
CA LEU A 104 0.10 15.29 -16.25
C LEU A 104 1.33 14.87 -15.45
N ARG A 105 1.30 13.66 -14.88
CA ARG A 105 2.45 13.02 -14.23
C ARG A 105 3.42 12.50 -15.29
N VAL A 106 2.87 11.75 -16.25
CA VAL A 106 3.63 11.16 -17.36
C VAL A 106 2.68 10.79 -18.51
N GLY A 107 3.06 11.11 -19.74
CA GLY A 107 2.29 10.79 -20.93
C GLY A 107 2.40 9.31 -21.35
N ALA A 108 1.48 8.91 -22.22
CA ALA A 108 1.56 7.66 -22.97
C ALA A 108 2.88 7.57 -23.75
N GLY A 109 3.42 6.36 -23.90
CA GLY A 109 4.67 6.16 -24.62
C GLY A 109 5.10 4.71 -24.74
N ASN A 110 6.03 4.46 -25.66
CA ASN A 110 6.67 3.15 -25.85
C ASN A 110 8.13 3.26 -25.39
N MET A 111 8.48 2.53 -24.35
CA MET A 111 9.85 2.49 -23.85
C MET A 111 10.61 1.38 -24.58
N PRO A 112 11.77 1.68 -25.18
CA PRO A 112 12.60 0.65 -25.79
C PRO A 112 12.90 -0.49 -24.83
N LEU A 113 13.17 -1.68 -25.37
CA LEU A 113 13.65 -2.79 -24.56
C LEU A 113 14.99 -2.38 -23.92
N ARG A 114 14.99 -2.30 -22.60
CA ARG A 114 16.19 -2.13 -21.77
C ARG A 114 16.76 -3.48 -21.37
N THR A 115 17.96 -3.51 -20.82
CA THR A 115 18.46 -4.71 -20.13
C THR A 115 17.53 -5.03 -18.96
N THR A 116 17.02 -6.27 -18.92
CA THR A 116 16.11 -6.77 -17.89
C THR A 116 16.69 -8.01 -17.20
N ALA A 117 15.98 -8.53 -16.20
CA ALA A 117 16.30 -9.79 -15.53
C ALA A 117 16.12 -11.03 -16.42
N SER A 118 15.37 -10.91 -17.51
CA SER A 118 15.17 -11.97 -18.50
C SER A 118 16.06 -11.78 -19.72
N ASP A 119 16.37 -12.88 -20.41
CA ASP A 119 17.10 -12.82 -21.68
C ASP A 119 16.35 -11.94 -22.69
N PRO A 120 17.06 -11.22 -23.58
CA PRO A 120 16.41 -10.34 -24.56
C PRO A 120 15.39 -11.04 -25.46
N VAL A 121 15.59 -12.32 -25.77
CA VAL A 121 14.67 -13.14 -26.59
C VAL A 121 13.36 -13.47 -25.87
N ASP A 122 13.35 -13.40 -24.54
CA ASP A 122 12.18 -13.66 -23.68
C ASP A 122 11.58 -12.37 -23.12
N SER A 123 12.00 -11.22 -23.67
CA SER A 123 11.61 -9.88 -23.25
C SER A 123 11.03 -9.09 -24.43
N LYS A 124 10.24 -8.04 -24.13
CA LYS A 124 9.74 -7.10 -25.13
C LYS A 124 9.78 -5.66 -24.61
N PRO A 125 9.80 -4.64 -25.50
CA PRO A 125 9.62 -3.24 -25.11
C PRO A 125 8.35 -3.03 -24.27
N SER A 126 8.40 -2.11 -23.31
CA SER A 126 7.25 -1.77 -22.47
C SER A 126 6.39 -0.72 -23.17
N SER A 127 5.15 -1.06 -23.51
CA SER A 127 4.18 -0.12 -24.08
C SER A 127 3.22 0.38 -23.02
N PHE A 128 3.07 1.71 -22.91
CA PHE A 128 2.11 2.37 -22.05
C PHE A 128 1.21 3.28 -22.90
N PRO A 129 0.15 2.76 -23.55
CA PRO A 129 -0.80 3.54 -24.34
C PRO A 129 -1.81 4.32 -23.46
N VAL A 130 -1.37 4.71 -22.26
CA VAL A 130 -2.15 5.44 -21.26
C VAL A 130 -1.27 6.52 -20.64
N SER A 131 -1.88 7.64 -20.30
CA SER A 131 -1.26 8.72 -19.53
C SER A 131 -1.66 8.58 -18.06
N VAL A 132 -0.80 9.09 -17.17
CA VAL A 132 -1.08 9.17 -15.73
C VAL A 132 -1.17 10.63 -15.33
N CYS A 133 -2.24 10.96 -14.62
CA CYS A 133 -2.51 12.30 -14.11
C CYS A 133 -2.58 12.26 -12.60
N GLU A 134 -2.14 13.32 -11.93
CA GLU A 134 -2.17 13.42 -10.48
C GLU A 134 -2.52 14.82 -9.99
N ALA A 135 -3.02 14.88 -8.76
CA ALA A 135 -3.26 16.13 -8.04
C ALA A 135 -3.11 15.89 -6.53
N ASN A 136 -2.44 16.84 -5.85
CA ASN A 136 -2.36 16.83 -4.40
C ASN A 136 -3.72 17.17 -3.79
N LEU A 137 -4.14 16.36 -2.83
CA LEU A 137 -5.33 16.61 -2.03
C LEU A 137 -4.93 17.33 -0.74
N SER A 138 -5.70 18.35 -0.35
CA SER A 138 -5.53 18.98 0.97
C SER A 138 -5.90 17.99 2.07
N ALA A 139 -5.19 18.05 3.20
CA ALA A 139 -5.54 17.30 4.41
C ALA A 139 -6.92 17.69 4.99
N THR A 140 -7.47 18.84 4.56
CA THR A 140 -8.81 19.31 4.97
C THR A 140 -9.91 18.97 3.96
N ALA A 141 -9.59 18.29 2.85
CA ALA A 141 -10.58 17.88 1.86
C ALA A 141 -11.63 16.97 2.50
N LYS A 142 -12.91 17.14 2.13
CA LYS A 142 -14.03 16.35 2.66
C LYS A 142 -14.60 15.41 1.63
N GLN A 143 -14.50 15.77 0.35
CA GLN A 143 -14.93 14.95 -0.77
C GLN A 143 -14.01 15.16 -1.98
N ALA A 144 -13.74 14.09 -2.71
CA ALA A 144 -13.04 14.14 -3.98
C ALA A 144 -13.67 13.17 -4.99
N SER A 145 -13.76 13.56 -6.25
CA SER A 145 -14.25 12.70 -7.34
C SER A 145 -13.66 13.05 -8.70
N VAL A 146 -13.62 12.07 -9.59
CA VAL A 146 -13.26 12.23 -11.01
C VAL A 146 -14.26 11.45 -11.85
N GLY A 147 -14.91 12.10 -12.82
CA GLY A 147 -16.05 11.52 -13.52
C GLY A 147 -17.15 11.13 -12.53
N SER A 148 -17.66 9.89 -12.61
CA SER A 148 -18.60 9.34 -11.62
C SER A 148 -17.91 8.70 -10.40
N ARG A 149 -16.58 8.63 -10.38
CA ARG A 149 -15.82 7.87 -9.38
C ARG A 149 -15.54 8.75 -8.16
N THR A 150 -16.09 8.35 -7.00
CA THR A 150 -15.68 8.92 -5.71
C THR A 150 -14.32 8.39 -5.32
N LEU A 151 -13.44 9.27 -4.84
CA LEU A 151 -12.11 8.93 -4.36
C LEU A 151 -12.09 8.86 -2.83
N PRO A 152 -11.60 7.76 -2.23
CA PRO A 152 -11.54 7.63 -0.78
C PRO A 152 -10.45 8.53 -0.21
N LEU A 153 -10.83 9.39 0.74
CA LEU A 153 -9.90 10.32 1.40
C LEU A 153 -9.24 9.68 2.64
N PRO A 154 -7.98 10.02 2.96
CA PRO A 154 -7.32 9.54 4.17
C PRO A 154 -8.07 9.92 5.45
N LYS A 155 -8.22 8.95 6.34
CA LYS A 155 -8.67 9.19 7.72
C LYS A 155 -7.46 9.58 8.56
N ALA A 156 -7.60 10.62 9.38
CA ALA A 156 -6.53 11.06 10.29
C ALA A 156 -6.12 9.96 11.29
N GLU A 157 -7.08 9.13 11.70
CA GLU A 157 -6.87 8.03 12.63
C GLU A 157 -7.55 6.75 12.08
N PRO A 158 -6.92 6.04 11.13
CA PRO A 158 -7.48 4.81 10.58
C PRO A 158 -7.63 3.75 11.68
N GLN A 159 -8.75 3.04 11.67
CA GLN A 159 -9.11 1.99 12.61
C GLN A 159 -8.91 0.60 12.02
N HIS A 160 -9.19 0.44 10.72
CA HIS A 160 -9.06 -0.82 10.00
C HIS A 160 -8.10 -0.65 8.82
N ILE A 161 -6.99 -1.39 8.83
CA ILE A 161 -6.00 -1.34 7.75
C ILE A 161 -5.88 -2.72 7.11
N LEU A 162 -6.06 -2.78 5.80
CA LEU A 162 -5.80 -3.98 5.02
C LEU A 162 -4.31 -4.06 4.69
N VAL A 163 -3.71 -5.24 4.80
CA VAL A 163 -2.35 -5.54 4.33
C VAL A 163 -2.40 -6.67 3.31
N LEU A 164 -1.80 -6.42 2.15
CA LEU A 164 -1.66 -7.35 1.02
C LEU A 164 -0.22 -7.31 0.49
N GLY A 165 0.25 -8.39 -0.10
CA GLY A 165 1.54 -8.45 -0.78
C GLY A 165 1.52 -9.53 -1.86
N ASP A 166 2.42 -9.40 -2.84
CA ASP A 166 2.73 -10.50 -3.76
C ASP A 166 1.49 -10.93 -4.57
N THR A 167 0.81 -9.96 -5.18
CA THR A 167 -0.55 -10.13 -5.72
C THR A 167 -0.60 -10.61 -7.17
N GLY A 168 0.39 -10.30 -8.00
CA GLY A 168 0.33 -10.57 -9.44
C GLY A 168 0.37 -12.07 -9.77
N CYS A 169 0.31 -12.41 -11.06
CA CYS A 169 0.31 -13.79 -11.52
C CYS A 169 1.63 -14.19 -12.17
N ARG A 170 2.30 -15.24 -11.69
CA ARG A 170 3.64 -15.61 -12.18
C ARG A 170 3.66 -16.27 -13.53
N LEU A 171 4.34 -15.60 -14.46
CA LEU A 171 4.85 -16.16 -15.71
C LEU A 171 6.34 -15.85 -15.80
N LYS A 172 7.18 -16.80 -15.39
CA LYS A 172 8.62 -16.62 -15.25
C LYS A 172 9.39 -17.83 -15.78
N LYS A 173 10.09 -17.62 -16.90
CA LYS A 173 10.83 -18.67 -17.60
C LYS A 173 12.03 -19.19 -16.81
N SER A 174 12.79 -18.30 -16.19
CA SER A 174 14.00 -18.68 -15.42
C SER A 174 13.72 -19.59 -14.22
N GLY A 175 12.48 -19.57 -13.70
CA GLY A 175 12.01 -20.47 -12.65
C GLY A 175 11.14 -21.63 -13.14
N ASN A 176 10.92 -21.75 -14.45
CA ASN A 176 9.92 -22.65 -15.06
C ASN A 176 8.56 -22.58 -14.34
N ALA A 177 8.12 -21.37 -14.01
CA ALA A 177 6.95 -21.13 -13.18
C ALA A 177 5.89 -20.38 -13.98
N TYR A 178 4.75 -21.05 -14.24
CA TYR A 178 3.65 -20.53 -15.02
C TYR A 178 2.33 -20.84 -14.31
N GLN A 179 1.82 -19.89 -13.55
CA GLN A 179 0.57 -19.97 -12.81
C GLN A 179 -0.62 -19.89 -13.78
N ALA A 180 -1.70 -20.59 -13.49
CA ALA A 180 -2.92 -20.56 -14.31
C ALA A 180 -3.69 -19.25 -14.10
N CYS A 181 -3.22 -18.17 -14.70
CA CYS A 181 -3.69 -16.81 -14.44
C CYS A 181 -5.14 -16.51 -14.83
N ASN A 182 -5.77 -17.40 -15.60
CA ASN A 182 -7.19 -17.29 -15.96
C ASN A 182 -8.10 -18.12 -15.04
N ASP A 183 -7.53 -18.83 -14.06
CA ASP A 183 -8.26 -19.65 -13.09
C ASP A 183 -8.31 -18.93 -11.74
N PRO A 184 -9.52 -18.55 -11.24
CA PRO A 184 -9.68 -17.84 -9.97
C PRO A 184 -9.35 -18.69 -8.73
N THR A 185 -9.09 -20.00 -8.89
CA THR A 185 -8.58 -20.87 -7.83
C THR A 185 -7.05 -20.84 -7.79
N ALA A 186 -6.42 -20.89 -8.96
CA ALA A 186 -4.97 -20.88 -9.07
C ALA A 186 -4.40 -19.48 -8.84
N TRP A 187 -5.10 -18.42 -9.24
CA TRP A 187 -4.76 -17.01 -8.99
C TRP A 187 -5.98 -16.26 -8.43
N PRO A 188 -6.20 -16.31 -7.10
CA PRO A 188 -7.46 -15.87 -6.48
C PRO A 188 -7.52 -14.39 -6.11
N LEU A 189 -6.65 -13.54 -6.69
CA LEU A 189 -6.53 -12.13 -6.28
C LEU A 189 -7.88 -11.40 -6.32
N SER A 190 -8.69 -11.60 -7.35
CA SER A 190 -10.01 -10.93 -7.44
C SER A 190 -10.94 -11.33 -6.28
N THR A 191 -10.89 -12.59 -5.85
CA THR A 191 -11.65 -13.11 -4.70
C THR A 191 -11.10 -12.51 -3.40
N VAL A 192 -9.78 -12.48 -3.22
CA VAL A 192 -9.10 -11.85 -2.08
C VAL A 192 -9.49 -10.38 -1.95
N VAL A 193 -9.39 -9.61 -3.04
CA VAL A 193 -9.74 -8.18 -3.09
C VAL A 193 -11.22 -7.99 -2.72
N ALA A 194 -12.13 -8.78 -3.29
CA ALA A 194 -13.56 -8.66 -3.00
C ALA A 194 -13.86 -8.93 -1.51
N SER A 195 -13.29 -10.00 -0.95
CA SER A 195 -13.43 -10.34 0.47
C SER A 195 -12.85 -9.24 1.36
N ALA A 196 -11.64 -8.78 1.08
CA ALA A 196 -10.99 -7.73 1.86
C ALA A 196 -11.74 -6.39 1.79
N ALA A 197 -12.23 -6.01 0.60
CA ALA A 197 -13.03 -4.80 0.40
C ALA A 197 -14.36 -4.84 1.18
N SER A 198 -14.93 -6.03 1.41
CA SER A 198 -16.15 -6.19 2.20
C SER A 198 -15.96 -5.88 3.69
N LEU A 199 -14.72 -5.93 4.18
CA LEU A 199 -14.36 -5.58 5.56
C LEU A 199 -14.19 -4.07 5.77
N ASN A 200 -14.43 -3.25 4.74
CA ASN A 200 -14.40 -1.78 4.77
C ASN A 200 -13.12 -1.20 5.40
N PRO A 201 -11.93 -1.49 4.84
CA PRO A 201 -10.69 -0.88 5.31
C PRO A 201 -10.74 0.64 5.18
N ASP A 202 -10.05 1.32 6.10
CA ASP A 202 -9.79 2.76 6.07
C ASP A 202 -8.53 3.12 5.28
N LEU A 203 -7.64 2.14 5.14
CA LEU A 203 -6.34 2.23 4.47
C LEU A 203 -5.97 0.86 3.92
N VAL A 204 -5.33 0.84 2.75
CA VAL A 204 -4.64 -0.36 2.22
C VAL A 204 -3.14 -0.14 2.30
N ILE A 205 -2.40 -1.10 2.83
CA ILE A 205 -0.96 -1.20 2.71
C ILE A 205 -0.66 -2.36 1.77
N HIS A 206 0.06 -2.10 0.68
CA HIS A 206 0.57 -3.17 -0.18
C HIS A 206 2.09 -3.31 -0.02
N VAL A 207 2.55 -4.48 0.43
CA VAL A 207 3.95 -4.72 0.85
C VAL A 207 4.88 -5.14 -0.31
N GLY A 208 4.60 -4.65 -1.52
CA GLY A 208 5.41 -4.91 -2.72
C GLY A 208 4.99 -6.14 -3.54
N ASP A 209 5.64 -6.26 -4.70
CA ASP A 209 5.42 -7.24 -5.75
C ASP A 209 3.97 -7.28 -6.25
N TYR A 210 3.68 -6.36 -7.16
CA TYR A 210 2.37 -6.22 -7.79
C TYR A 210 2.32 -6.97 -9.11
N HIS A 211 3.47 -7.12 -9.79
CA HIS A 211 3.58 -7.52 -11.19
C HIS A 211 4.44 -8.79 -11.36
N TYR A 212 3.89 -9.85 -11.95
CA TYR A 212 4.59 -11.15 -12.04
C TYR A 212 4.60 -11.82 -13.42
N ARG A 213 3.92 -11.26 -14.43
CA ARG A 213 3.94 -11.83 -15.80
C ARG A 213 5.17 -11.36 -16.59
N GLU A 214 6.36 -11.76 -16.16
CA GLU A 214 7.62 -11.35 -16.77
C GLU A 214 7.78 -11.85 -18.21
N ASN A 215 7.39 -13.10 -18.49
CA ASN A 215 7.62 -13.78 -19.77
C ASN A 215 6.33 -14.30 -20.41
N LEU A 216 6.40 -14.59 -21.71
CA LEU A 216 5.32 -15.21 -22.46
C LEU A 216 4.95 -16.59 -21.88
N CYS A 217 3.66 -16.87 -21.76
CA CYS A 217 3.15 -18.19 -21.43
C CYS A 217 3.47 -19.19 -22.57
N PRO A 218 4.10 -20.34 -22.29
CA PRO A 218 4.32 -21.40 -23.27
C PRO A 218 3.00 -21.89 -23.89
N SER A 219 3.02 -22.20 -25.19
CA SER A 219 1.80 -22.56 -25.95
C SER A 219 1.11 -23.84 -25.47
N ASP A 220 1.84 -24.71 -24.77
CA ASP A 220 1.38 -25.97 -24.20
C ASP A 220 0.80 -25.82 -22.77
N ILE A 221 0.94 -24.65 -22.14
CA ILE A 221 0.38 -24.39 -20.81
C ILE A 221 -0.97 -23.68 -20.94
N THR A 222 -2.05 -24.47 -20.90
CA THR A 222 -3.42 -23.97 -21.09
C THR A 222 -3.84 -22.92 -20.06
N GLY A 223 -3.41 -23.06 -18.79
CA GLY A 223 -3.88 -22.22 -17.69
C GLY A 223 -3.48 -20.74 -17.78
N CYS A 224 -2.38 -20.42 -18.47
CA CYS A 224 -1.93 -19.04 -18.70
C CYS A 224 -2.07 -18.59 -20.15
N LYS A 225 -2.68 -19.42 -21.01
CA LYS A 225 -2.79 -19.13 -22.43
C LYS A 225 -3.38 -17.73 -22.66
N ASP A 226 -2.80 -17.00 -23.61
CA ASP A 226 -3.19 -15.65 -24.01
C ASP A 226 -3.10 -14.57 -22.91
N SER A 227 -2.42 -14.89 -21.80
CA SER A 227 -2.09 -13.91 -20.76
C SER A 227 -1.20 -12.79 -21.31
N PRO A 228 -1.42 -11.52 -20.90
CA PRO A 228 -0.44 -10.47 -21.14
C PRO A 228 0.87 -10.81 -20.43
N TRP A 229 1.97 -10.27 -20.93
CA TRP A 229 3.31 -10.53 -20.41
C TRP A 229 4.23 -9.34 -20.71
N GLY A 230 5.42 -9.33 -20.09
CA GLY A 230 6.32 -8.18 -20.13
C GLY A 230 5.82 -7.05 -19.24
N TYR A 231 6.50 -5.90 -19.26
CA TYR A 231 6.32 -4.84 -18.25
C TYR A 231 5.43 -3.67 -18.69
N GLY A 232 4.58 -3.88 -19.70
CA GLY A 232 3.69 -2.86 -20.27
C GLY A 232 2.37 -2.67 -19.51
N TRP A 233 1.56 -1.72 -19.97
CA TRP A 233 0.24 -1.41 -19.40
C TRP A 233 -0.71 -2.60 -19.40
N ASP A 234 -0.68 -3.44 -20.45
CA ASP A 234 -1.49 -4.65 -20.54
C ASP A 234 -1.30 -5.56 -19.33
N THR A 235 -0.05 -5.75 -18.91
CA THR A 235 0.28 -6.57 -17.74
C THR A 235 -0.03 -5.85 -16.43
N TRP A 236 0.33 -4.57 -16.28
CA TRP A 236 -0.01 -3.79 -15.08
C TRP A 236 -1.53 -3.70 -14.84
N GLN A 237 -2.31 -3.56 -15.92
CA GLN A 237 -3.76 -3.59 -15.86
C GLN A 237 -4.26 -4.95 -15.39
N ALA A 238 -3.71 -6.04 -15.95
CA ALA A 238 -4.12 -7.40 -15.61
C ALA A 238 -3.77 -7.76 -14.15
N ASP A 239 -2.53 -7.52 -13.70
CA ASP A 239 -2.04 -7.97 -12.40
C ASP A 239 -2.47 -7.08 -11.23
N LEU A 240 -2.70 -5.78 -11.47
CA LEU A 240 -3.03 -4.83 -10.40
C LEU A 240 -4.34 -4.08 -10.65
N PHE A 241 -4.40 -3.24 -11.70
CA PHE A 241 -5.46 -2.22 -11.75
C PHE A 241 -6.87 -2.78 -11.93
N LYS A 242 -7.02 -3.83 -12.74
CA LYS A 242 -8.31 -4.50 -12.93
C LYS A 242 -8.74 -5.27 -11.67
N PRO A 243 -7.95 -6.18 -11.09
CA PRO A 243 -8.38 -6.93 -9.92
C PRO A 243 -8.51 -6.07 -8.66
N ALA A 244 -7.69 -5.03 -8.48
CA ALA A 244 -7.72 -4.18 -7.28
C ALA A 244 -8.74 -3.03 -7.35
N ALA A 245 -9.51 -2.89 -8.44
CA ALA A 245 -10.44 -1.77 -8.66
C ALA A 245 -11.40 -1.54 -7.48
N ALA A 246 -11.91 -2.61 -6.88
CA ALA A 246 -12.79 -2.52 -5.71
C ALA A 246 -12.10 -1.89 -4.49
N LEU A 247 -10.83 -2.23 -4.24
CA LEU A 247 -10.05 -1.66 -3.13
C LEU A 247 -9.62 -0.22 -3.40
N PHE A 248 -9.27 0.14 -4.63
CA PHE A 248 -8.99 1.53 -5.02
C PHE A 248 -10.18 2.46 -4.77
N ALA A 249 -11.40 1.95 -4.92
CA ALA A 249 -12.63 2.70 -4.62
C ALA A 249 -12.96 2.75 -3.11
N LYS A 250 -12.35 1.90 -2.28
CA LYS A 250 -12.70 1.75 -0.86
C LYS A 250 -11.83 2.56 0.09
N ALA A 251 -10.52 2.58 -0.15
CA ALA A 251 -9.56 3.20 0.74
C ALA A 251 -8.36 3.78 -0.02
N PRO A 252 -7.69 4.80 0.53
CA PRO A 252 -6.38 5.22 0.04
C PRO A 252 -5.32 4.13 0.27
N TRP A 253 -4.24 4.18 -0.51
CA TRP A 253 -3.18 3.19 -0.51
C TRP A 253 -1.85 3.77 -0.02
N VAL A 254 -1.14 3.01 0.80
CA VAL A 254 0.30 3.14 1.05
C VAL A 254 0.98 2.00 0.32
N VAL A 255 1.94 2.34 -0.56
CA VAL A 255 2.61 1.38 -1.42
C VAL A 255 4.06 1.19 -1.03
N VAL A 256 4.46 -0.07 -0.94
CA VAL A 256 5.85 -0.50 -0.75
C VAL A 256 6.31 -1.14 -2.05
N ARG A 257 7.57 -0.97 -2.40
CA ARG A 257 8.15 -1.51 -3.65
C ARG A 257 8.79 -2.86 -3.38
N GLY A 258 8.43 -3.86 -4.19
CA GLY A 258 9.07 -5.17 -4.18
C GLY A 258 10.13 -5.33 -5.26
N ASN A 259 10.81 -6.48 -5.30
CA ASN A 259 11.86 -6.74 -6.28
C ASN A 259 11.31 -6.93 -7.69
N HIS A 260 10.05 -7.32 -7.85
CA HIS A 260 9.41 -7.36 -9.17
C HIS A 260 9.25 -5.97 -9.81
N GLU A 261 9.35 -4.91 -8.99
CA GLU A 261 9.31 -3.52 -9.43
C GLU A 261 10.70 -2.84 -9.46
N GLU A 262 11.79 -3.59 -9.37
CA GLU A 262 13.14 -3.03 -9.60
C GLU A 262 13.32 -2.59 -11.08
N CYS A 263 14.34 -1.77 -11.38
CA CYS A 263 14.54 -1.25 -12.75
C CYS A 263 14.81 -2.34 -13.80
N ALA A 264 15.43 -3.45 -13.42
CA ALA A 264 15.64 -4.60 -14.31
C ALA A 264 14.34 -5.39 -14.56
N ARG A 265 13.22 -5.00 -13.97
CA ARG A 265 11.91 -5.64 -14.11
C ARG A 265 10.83 -4.58 -14.36
N ALA A 266 9.74 -4.58 -13.59
CA ALA A 266 8.58 -3.71 -13.81
C ALA A 266 8.79 -2.24 -13.36
N GLY A 267 10.03 -1.82 -13.04
CA GLY A 267 10.33 -0.49 -12.50
C GLY A 267 9.80 0.67 -13.33
N GLN A 268 9.78 0.56 -14.66
CA GLN A 268 9.18 1.58 -15.54
C GLN A 268 7.71 1.84 -15.20
N GLY A 269 6.93 0.79 -14.92
CA GLY A 269 5.54 0.93 -14.49
C GLY A 269 5.42 1.41 -13.04
N TRP A 270 6.29 0.96 -12.14
CA TRP A 270 6.31 1.43 -10.74
C TRP A 270 6.40 2.96 -10.66
N PHE A 271 7.35 3.58 -11.36
CA PHE A 271 7.52 5.04 -11.32
C PHE A 271 6.39 5.79 -12.00
N ARG A 272 5.81 5.22 -13.07
CA ARG A 272 4.66 5.80 -13.75
C ARG A 272 3.43 5.79 -12.86
N PHE A 273 3.13 4.66 -12.21
CA PHE A 273 1.85 4.44 -11.56
C PHE A 273 1.90 4.59 -10.04
N LEU A 274 2.86 3.99 -9.34
CA LEU A 274 2.76 3.77 -7.89
C LEU A 274 3.68 4.66 -7.05
N ASP A 275 4.90 4.96 -7.49
CA ASP A 275 5.86 5.77 -6.73
C ASP A 275 5.21 7.06 -6.21
N PRO A 276 5.15 7.31 -4.89
CA PRO A 276 4.41 8.45 -4.35
C PRO A 276 5.11 9.80 -4.53
N ARG A 277 6.35 9.80 -5.03
CA ARG A 277 7.13 11.02 -5.27
C ARG A 277 6.85 11.59 -6.65
N ALA A 278 7.29 12.83 -6.86
CA ALA A 278 7.25 13.46 -8.18
C ALA A 278 7.95 12.57 -9.22
N TYR A 279 7.31 12.40 -10.38
CA TYR A 279 7.90 11.70 -11.49
C TYR A 279 9.11 12.46 -12.01
N SER A 280 10.19 11.74 -12.33
CA SER A 280 11.37 12.31 -12.99
C SER A 280 12.03 11.27 -13.88
N ASP A 281 12.60 11.72 -15.00
CA ASP A 281 13.28 10.81 -15.94
C ASP A 281 14.47 10.12 -15.27
N ALA A 282 15.20 10.82 -14.40
CA ALA A 282 16.32 10.27 -13.63
C ALA A 282 15.92 9.14 -12.67
N ARG A 283 14.64 9.01 -12.28
CA ARG A 283 14.15 7.92 -11.43
C ARG A 283 13.27 6.92 -12.17
N SER A 284 12.88 7.21 -13.40
CA SER A 284 11.85 6.47 -14.16
C SER A 284 12.17 5.02 -14.51
N CYS A 285 13.42 4.57 -14.31
CA CYS A 285 13.95 3.35 -14.91
C CYS A 285 13.84 3.31 -16.46
N ASN A 286 13.72 4.45 -17.14
CA ASN A 286 13.77 4.46 -18.61
C ASN A 286 15.21 4.33 -19.13
N ASP A 287 16.16 5.03 -18.49
CA ASP A 287 17.58 4.98 -18.81
C ASP A 287 18.35 4.10 -17.80
N PRO A 288 18.94 2.96 -18.21
CA PRO A 288 19.73 2.10 -17.34
C PRO A 288 20.92 2.80 -16.67
N SER A 289 21.44 3.90 -17.22
CA SER A 289 22.52 4.67 -16.61
C SER A 289 22.14 5.23 -15.23
N ASN A 290 20.83 5.40 -14.97
CA ASN A 290 20.30 5.94 -13.73
C ASN A 290 19.89 4.85 -12.72
N ASP A 291 20.10 3.57 -13.01
CA ASP A 291 19.63 2.46 -12.16
C ASP A 291 20.22 2.50 -10.73
N ASN A 292 21.45 3.00 -10.58
CA ASN A 292 22.07 3.17 -9.26
C ASN A 292 21.38 4.22 -8.38
N VAL A 293 20.53 5.07 -8.97
CA VAL A 293 19.66 6.02 -8.27
C VAL A 293 18.23 5.49 -8.23
N ALA A 294 17.69 5.06 -9.38
CA ALA A 294 16.29 4.66 -9.52
C ALA A 294 15.94 3.36 -8.76
N ASN A 295 16.90 2.49 -8.44
CA ASN A 295 16.65 1.29 -7.62
C ASN A 295 16.57 1.55 -6.11
N TYR A 296 16.77 2.80 -5.65
CA TYR A 296 16.79 3.13 -4.24
C TYR A 296 15.95 4.36 -3.95
N SER A 297 14.81 4.17 -3.28
CA SER A 297 13.98 5.27 -2.80
C SER A 297 14.20 5.52 -1.31
N ASP A 298 14.32 6.78 -0.92
CA ASP A 298 14.52 7.11 0.49
C ASP A 298 13.33 6.69 1.36
N PRO A 299 13.57 6.25 2.61
CA PRO A 299 12.51 5.93 3.53
C PRO A 299 11.67 7.15 3.90
N TYR A 300 10.38 6.92 4.11
CA TYR A 300 9.45 7.95 4.57
C TYR A 300 8.47 7.34 5.58
N ALA A 301 7.80 8.20 6.35
CA ALA A 301 6.82 7.78 7.34
C ALA A 301 5.43 8.30 6.99
N VAL A 302 4.42 7.46 7.19
CA VAL A 302 3.00 7.83 7.13
C VAL A 302 2.41 7.73 8.54
N PRO A 303 1.92 8.84 9.11
CA PRO A 303 1.19 8.84 10.38
C PRO A 303 -0.09 8.00 10.29
N LEU A 304 -0.36 7.24 11.33
CA LEU A 304 -1.59 6.50 11.55
C LEU A 304 -2.24 7.03 12.83
N GLY A 305 -2.60 8.32 12.87
CA GLY A 305 -3.01 9.02 14.08
C GLY A 305 -1.84 9.64 14.86
N ALA A 306 -2.12 10.10 16.08
CA ALA A 306 -1.16 10.86 16.89
C ALA A 306 -0.05 10.00 17.53
N ASP A 307 -0.30 8.70 17.72
CA ASP A 307 0.54 7.79 18.51
C ASP A 307 1.15 6.65 17.68
N SER A 308 0.80 6.54 16.39
CA SER A 308 1.22 5.43 15.53
C SER A 308 1.70 5.93 14.17
N GLN A 309 2.67 5.23 13.58
CA GLN A 309 3.13 5.49 12.22
C GLN A 309 3.59 4.21 11.54
N ILE A 310 3.64 4.22 10.21
CA ILE A 310 4.34 3.23 9.40
C ILE A 310 5.53 3.90 8.72
N ILE A 311 6.68 3.22 8.69
CA ILE A 311 7.88 3.64 7.96
C ILE A 311 8.07 2.71 6.79
N ILE A 312 8.08 3.28 5.58
CA ILE A 312 8.28 2.56 4.33
C ILE A 312 9.77 2.56 3.99
N PHE A 313 10.34 1.38 3.76
CA PHE A 313 11.72 1.20 3.35
C PHE A 313 11.77 0.44 2.00
N ASP A 314 12.45 1.02 1.01
CA ASP A 314 12.60 0.42 -0.31
C ASP A 314 13.66 -0.68 -0.27
N SER A 315 13.22 -1.94 -0.24
CA SER A 315 14.10 -3.09 -0.32
C SER A 315 14.13 -3.73 -1.72
N SER A 316 13.58 -3.09 -2.74
CA SER A 316 13.36 -3.71 -4.07
C SER A 316 14.62 -4.28 -4.69
N LYS A 317 15.79 -3.66 -4.44
CA LYS A 317 17.06 -4.11 -5.00
C LYS A 317 17.78 -5.17 -4.16
N ALA A 318 17.26 -5.56 -2.99
CA ALA A 318 17.97 -6.45 -2.07
C ALA A 318 18.21 -7.84 -2.71
N GLY A 319 19.46 -8.28 -2.69
CA GLY A 319 19.84 -9.62 -3.15
C GLY A 319 19.73 -10.68 -2.04
N ALA A 320 20.06 -11.92 -2.36
CA ALA A 320 20.05 -13.04 -1.41
C ALA A 320 21.31 -13.12 -0.54
N ASN A 321 22.43 -12.52 -0.97
CA ASN A 321 23.72 -12.65 -0.31
C ASN A 321 24.03 -11.46 0.60
N ALA A 322 24.77 -11.69 1.69
CA ALA A 322 25.31 -10.63 2.52
C ALA A 322 26.16 -9.66 1.69
N LEU A 323 26.02 -8.36 1.97
CA LEU A 323 26.69 -7.29 1.24
C LEU A 323 28.02 -6.94 1.92
N LYS A 324 29.03 -6.56 1.13
CA LYS A 324 30.27 -6.03 1.67
C LYS A 324 30.09 -4.55 2.00
N THR A 325 30.79 -4.07 3.02
CA THR A 325 30.72 -2.66 3.45
C THR A 325 31.20 -1.67 2.38
N THR A 326 31.96 -2.15 1.39
CA THR A 326 32.44 -1.38 0.22
C THR A 326 31.43 -1.32 -0.91
N ASP A 327 30.37 -2.13 -0.89
CA ASP A 327 29.38 -2.17 -1.95
C ASP A 327 28.50 -0.91 -1.90
N LEU A 328 28.23 -0.30 -3.06
CA LEU A 328 27.32 0.85 -3.16
C LEU A 328 25.98 0.55 -2.49
N GLN A 329 25.43 -0.65 -2.72
CA GLN A 329 24.17 -1.08 -2.13
C GLN A 329 24.21 -1.09 -0.60
N PHE A 330 25.31 -1.57 0.00
CA PHE A 330 25.46 -1.56 1.46
C PHE A 330 25.45 -0.14 1.99
N GLN A 331 26.24 0.76 1.39
CA GLN A 331 26.35 2.16 1.83
C GLN A 331 25.02 2.91 1.68
N THR A 332 24.31 2.68 0.57
CA THR A 332 22.99 3.26 0.33
C THR A 332 21.97 2.77 1.35
N TYR A 333 21.83 1.45 1.54
CA TYR A 333 20.91 0.92 2.54
C TYR A 333 21.29 1.30 3.97
N GLN A 334 22.58 1.40 4.29
CA GLN A 334 23.02 1.86 5.61
C GLN A 334 22.55 3.29 5.87
N LYS A 335 22.74 4.20 4.91
CA LYS A 335 22.25 5.58 5.01
C LYS A 335 20.73 5.64 5.12
N GLN A 336 20.02 4.88 4.31
CA GLN A 336 18.55 4.81 4.37
C GLN A 336 18.07 4.27 5.73
N PHE A 337 18.75 3.28 6.29
CA PHE A 337 18.39 2.75 7.60
C PHE A 337 18.72 3.70 8.76
N GLN A 338 19.71 4.59 8.60
CA GLN A 338 19.89 5.73 9.51
C GLN A 338 18.69 6.70 9.45
N THR A 339 18.13 6.95 8.26
CA THR A 339 16.87 7.71 8.12
C THR A 339 15.71 7.01 8.83
N VAL A 340 15.60 5.69 8.73
CA VAL A 340 14.61 4.89 9.49
C VAL A 340 14.79 5.11 10.99
N ALA A 341 16.02 5.07 11.51
CA ALA A 341 16.29 5.32 12.92
C ALA A 341 15.85 6.73 13.36
N ALA A 342 16.10 7.74 12.53
CA ALA A 342 15.66 9.12 12.80
C ALA A 342 14.13 9.25 12.81
N LEU A 343 13.43 8.61 11.85
CA LEU A 343 11.96 8.61 11.78
C LEU A 343 11.33 7.87 12.98
N ALA A 344 11.95 6.79 13.44
CA ALA A 344 11.50 5.97 14.56
C ALA A 344 11.78 6.60 15.94
N ALA A 345 12.62 7.64 16.02
CA ALA A 345 13.01 8.28 17.29
C ALA A 345 11.96 9.26 17.86
N LYS A 346 10.82 9.46 17.18
CA LYS A 346 9.76 10.39 17.59
C LYS A 346 9.08 9.92 18.89
N THR A 347 9.32 10.62 20.00
CA THR A 347 8.81 10.25 21.33
C THR A 347 7.28 10.35 21.50
N SER A 348 6.62 11.12 20.63
CA SER A 348 5.16 11.22 20.54
C SER A 348 4.53 9.95 19.96
N VAL A 349 5.28 9.20 19.14
CA VAL A 349 4.82 7.95 18.52
C VAL A 349 5.13 6.78 19.47
N LYS A 350 4.10 6.03 19.84
CA LYS A 350 4.18 4.84 20.70
C LYS A 350 4.29 3.55 19.92
N THR A 351 3.76 3.52 18.70
CA THR A 351 3.84 2.35 17.81
C THR A 351 4.32 2.74 16.41
N THR A 352 5.56 2.39 16.10
CA THR A 352 6.13 2.47 14.75
C THR A 352 6.19 1.08 14.14
N LEU A 353 5.52 0.92 13.01
CA LEU A 353 5.60 -0.25 12.15
C LEU A 353 6.68 0.01 11.09
N PHE A 354 7.70 -0.84 11.03
CA PHE A 354 8.62 -0.85 9.90
C PHE A 354 8.00 -1.70 8.78
N THR A 355 8.07 -1.24 7.54
CA THR A 355 7.53 -1.98 6.42
C THR A 355 8.46 -1.92 5.22
N ASN A 356 8.78 -3.09 4.70
CA ASN A 356 9.51 -3.28 3.46
C ASN A 356 9.01 -4.57 2.80
N HIS A 357 9.55 -4.91 1.63
CA HIS A 357 9.14 -6.11 0.94
C HIS A 357 9.79 -7.38 1.51
N HIS A 358 11.13 -7.44 1.55
CA HIS A 358 11.88 -8.64 1.95
C HIS A 358 11.93 -8.86 3.47
N PRO A 359 11.54 -10.03 4.01
CA PRO A 359 11.59 -10.29 5.45
C PRO A 359 13.02 -10.27 6.02
N ILE A 360 13.19 -9.62 7.17
CA ILE A 360 14.49 -9.53 7.85
C ILE A 360 14.62 -10.60 8.94
N LEU A 361 13.57 -10.76 9.75
CA LEU A 361 13.53 -11.70 10.88
C LEU A 361 12.41 -12.73 10.69
N ALA A 362 12.28 -13.27 9.48
CA ALA A 362 11.38 -14.36 9.15
C ALA A 362 12.10 -15.42 8.33
N PHE A 363 11.37 -16.42 7.85
CA PHE A 363 11.94 -17.54 7.09
C PHE A 363 11.48 -17.52 5.64
N ALA A 364 12.34 -17.99 4.73
CA ALA A 364 11.91 -18.44 3.41
C ALA A 364 11.87 -19.98 3.43
N PRO A 365 10.70 -20.61 3.17
CA PRO A 365 10.58 -22.06 3.16
C PRO A 365 11.32 -22.68 1.96
N ILE A 366 11.83 -23.90 2.13
CA ILE A 366 12.51 -24.66 1.07
C ILE A 366 11.96 -26.08 1.04
N ALA A 367 11.51 -26.53 -0.14
CA ALA A 367 10.94 -27.86 -0.30
C ALA A 367 11.96 -28.96 0.06
N GLY A 368 11.63 -29.79 1.05
CA GLY A 368 12.47 -30.91 1.48
C GLY A 368 13.76 -30.54 2.21
N ALA A 369 13.92 -29.27 2.62
CA ALA A 369 15.11 -28.80 3.33
C ALA A 369 14.75 -27.87 4.50
N ASN A 370 15.76 -27.48 5.28
CA ASN A 370 15.59 -26.47 6.31
C ASN A 370 15.24 -25.12 5.67
N PRO A 371 14.34 -24.33 6.27
CA PRO A 371 14.03 -23.00 5.76
C PRO A 371 15.28 -22.11 5.79
N ALA A 372 15.40 -21.24 4.80
CA ALA A 372 16.42 -20.19 4.79
C ALA A 372 16.07 -19.10 5.82
N PRO A 373 17.09 -18.45 6.40
CA PRO A 373 16.90 -17.30 7.29
C PRO A 373 16.36 -16.09 6.51
N GLY A 374 16.14 -14.99 7.23
CA GLY A 374 15.74 -13.73 6.61
C GLY A 374 16.80 -13.16 5.66
N ASN A 375 16.47 -12.06 4.98
CA ASN A 375 17.27 -11.54 3.89
C ASN A 375 18.70 -11.14 4.34
N LEU A 376 19.71 -11.90 3.89
CA LEU A 376 21.10 -11.73 4.34
C LEU A 376 21.72 -10.40 3.89
N ALA A 377 21.30 -9.86 2.73
CA ALA A 377 21.78 -8.57 2.25
C ALA A 377 21.38 -7.46 3.24
N LEU A 378 20.10 -7.41 3.62
CA LEU A 378 19.60 -6.42 4.57
C LEU A 378 20.09 -6.68 5.98
N GLN A 379 20.16 -7.94 6.44
CA GLN A 379 20.74 -8.29 7.74
C GLN A 379 22.20 -7.82 7.88
N SER A 380 23.00 -7.92 6.82
CA SER A 380 24.40 -7.45 6.84
C SER A 380 24.50 -5.93 7.08
N VAL A 381 23.58 -5.15 6.50
CA VAL A 381 23.49 -3.70 6.69
C VAL A 381 22.94 -3.35 8.06
N MET A 382 21.80 -3.96 8.43
CA MET A 382 21.05 -3.64 9.64
C MET A 382 21.83 -3.99 10.90
N SER A 383 22.56 -5.12 10.90
CA SER A 383 23.43 -5.50 12.02
C SER A 383 24.64 -4.56 12.19
N SER A 384 25.09 -3.86 11.13
CA SER A 384 26.16 -2.85 11.26
C SER A 384 25.73 -1.62 12.07
N LEU A 385 24.42 -1.38 12.20
CA LEU A 385 23.85 -0.23 12.93
C LEU A 385 23.17 -0.66 14.23
N ASN A 386 22.55 -1.84 14.25
CA ASN A 386 21.80 -2.39 15.38
C ASN A 386 22.18 -3.87 15.56
N ALA A 387 23.40 -4.12 16.05
CA ALA A 387 24.03 -5.45 16.05
C ALA A 387 23.24 -6.58 16.72
N GLN A 388 22.38 -6.26 17.68
CA GLN A 388 21.56 -7.26 18.37
C GLN A 388 20.17 -7.36 17.74
N ALA A 389 19.40 -6.27 17.72
CA ALA A 389 17.99 -6.32 17.36
C ALA A 389 17.70 -6.21 15.86
N TYR A 390 18.70 -5.90 15.03
CA TYR A 390 18.59 -5.50 13.61
C TYR A 390 17.80 -4.21 13.38
N TYR A 391 16.92 -3.82 14.28
CA TYR A 391 16.07 -2.64 14.20
C TYR A 391 16.42 -1.57 15.25
N PRO A 392 16.22 -0.28 14.94
CA PRO A 392 16.23 0.78 15.94
C PRO A 392 15.23 0.50 17.06
N ALA A 393 15.53 0.94 18.29
CA ALA A 393 14.67 0.72 19.46
C ALA A 393 13.24 1.28 19.29
N GLY A 394 13.08 2.31 18.45
CA GLY A 394 11.79 2.91 18.12
C GLY A 394 10.87 2.03 17.25
N ILE A 395 11.32 0.90 16.72
CA ILE A 395 10.49 -0.03 15.94
C ILE A 395 9.82 -1.07 16.85
N GLN A 396 8.49 -1.11 16.80
CA GLN A 396 7.68 -2.03 17.59
C GLN A 396 7.33 -3.32 16.83
N LEU A 397 7.11 -3.24 15.51
CA LEU A 397 6.80 -4.40 14.68
C LEU A 397 7.29 -4.20 13.25
N ALA A 398 7.62 -5.29 12.56
CA ALA A 398 7.99 -5.29 11.15
C ALA A 398 6.97 -6.05 10.28
N LEU A 399 6.59 -5.46 9.14
CA LEU A 399 5.66 -6.02 8.16
C LEU A 399 6.38 -6.26 6.83
N HIS A 400 6.15 -7.43 6.23
CA HIS A 400 6.84 -7.89 5.02
C HIS A 400 5.91 -8.63 4.04
N GLY A 401 6.34 -8.77 2.80
CA GLY A 401 5.81 -9.69 1.77
C GLY A 401 6.89 -10.68 1.34
N HIS A 402 7.07 -10.83 0.02
CA HIS A 402 8.13 -11.59 -0.69
C HIS A 402 8.07 -13.10 -0.54
N VAL A 403 7.87 -13.58 0.68
CA VAL A 403 7.66 -14.99 0.97
C VAL A 403 6.17 -15.24 0.88
N HIS A 404 5.79 -16.21 0.03
CA HIS A 404 4.40 -16.40 -0.39
C HIS A 404 3.63 -17.28 0.57
N ASP A 405 3.65 -16.89 1.83
CA ASP A 405 2.94 -17.48 2.94
C ASP A 405 2.51 -16.38 3.94
N PHE A 406 1.90 -16.81 5.04
CA PHE A 406 1.71 -15.96 6.20
C PHE A 406 2.59 -16.48 7.34
N GLN A 407 3.27 -15.56 8.02
CA GLN A 407 4.05 -15.85 9.23
C GLN A 407 3.80 -14.74 10.25
N ALA A 408 3.52 -15.09 11.50
CA ALA A 408 3.52 -14.17 12.63
C ALA A 408 4.50 -14.71 13.68
N ILE A 409 5.60 -13.99 13.91
CA ILE A 409 6.72 -14.44 14.73
C ILE A 409 6.90 -13.50 15.92
N ASN A 410 6.88 -14.08 17.12
CA ASN A 410 7.25 -13.43 18.37
C ASN A 410 8.62 -13.94 18.84
N PHE A 411 9.40 -13.08 19.49
CA PHE A 411 10.75 -13.40 19.95
C PHE A 411 10.85 -13.39 21.48
N ALA A 412 11.57 -14.37 22.02
CA ALA A 412 12.00 -14.39 23.42
C ALA A 412 13.20 -13.47 23.65
N SER A 413 14.01 -13.22 22.62
CA SER A 413 15.05 -12.19 22.65
C SER A 413 14.48 -10.81 22.29
N ASN A 414 15.25 -9.74 22.53
CA ASN A 414 14.80 -8.35 22.40
C ASN A 414 14.72 -7.86 20.93
N HIS A 415 13.90 -8.53 20.13
CA HIS A 415 13.59 -8.19 18.74
C HIS A 415 12.12 -7.75 18.62
N PRO A 416 11.79 -6.85 17.67
CA PRO A 416 10.39 -6.59 17.36
C PRO A 416 9.76 -7.83 16.72
N ALA A 417 8.51 -8.11 17.08
CA ALA A 417 7.69 -9.08 16.39
C ALA A 417 7.64 -8.76 14.89
N THR A 418 7.47 -9.81 14.09
CA THR A 418 7.53 -9.73 12.63
C THR A 418 6.34 -10.46 12.03
N ILE A 419 5.73 -9.86 11.01
CA ILE A 419 4.66 -10.50 10.22
C ILE A 419 5.02 -10.48 8.74
N VAL A 420 4.85 -11.63 8.09
CA VAL A 420 4.87 -11.81 6.63
C VAL A 420 3.43 -11.99 6.15
N ALA A 421 3.04 -11.23 5.13
CA ALA A 421 1.71 -11.27 4.50
C ALA A 421 1.84 -11.23 2.97
N GLY A 422 2.62 -12.17 2.41
CA GLY A 422 2.94 -12.25 0.98
C GLY A 422 2.09 -13.27 0.21
N ASN A 423 0.91 -13.62 0.73
CA ASN A 423 0.10 -14.73 0.23
C ASN A 423 -1.17 -14.27 -0.52
N ALA A 424 -1.17 -13.11 -1.18
CA ALA A 424 -2.40 -12.57 -1.74
C ALA A 424 -2.70 -12.98 -3.20
N GLY A 425 -1.71 -13.46 -3.97
CA GLY A 425 -1.98 -13.87 -5.34
C GLY A 425 -0.93 -14.76 -6.00
N ASP A 426 0.35 -14.43 -5.92
CA ASP A 426 1.37 -15.21 -6.62
C ASP A 426 1.53 -16.62 -6.03
N THR A 427 2.06 -17.54 -6.82
CA THR A 427 2.33 -18.94 -6.50
C THR A 427 2.85 -19.10 -5.08
N LEU A 428 2.05 -19.75 -4.23
CA LEU A 428 2.38 -19.99 -2.84
C LEU A 428 3.70 -20.77 -2.70
N ASP A 429 4.45 -20.39 -1.68
CA ASP A 429 5.60 -21.16 -1.25
C ASP A 429 5.16 -22.45 -0.52
N VAL A 430 6.05 -23.43 -0.37
CA VAL A 430 5.73 -24.60 0.46
C VAL A 430 5.55 -24.20 1.92
N ALA A 431 4.76 -24.96 2.68
CA ALA A 431 4.60 -24.70 4.11
C ALA A 431 5.95 -24.83 4.85
N LEU A 432 6.21 -23.94 5.81
CA LEU A 432 7.30 -24.13 6.77
C LEU A 432 7.11 -25.46 7.52
N PRO A 433 8.21 -26.14 7.90
CA PRO A 433 8.13 -27.31 8.78
C PRO A 433 7.51 -26.93 10.13
N ASP A 434 6.61 -27.79 10.63
CA ASP A 434 6.02 -27.65 11.95
C ASP A 434 6.16 -28.98 12.72
N PRO A 435 6.92 -29.02 13.84
CA PRO A 435 7.70 -27.91 14.40
C PRO A 435 8.86 -27.49 13.49
N LEU A 436 9.35 -26.26 13.66
CA LEU A 436 10.58 -25.80 13.01
C LEU A 436 11.77 -26.72 13.38
N PRO A 437 12.76 -26.91 12.49
CA PRO A 437 13.95 -27.69 12.80
C PRO A 437 14.68 -27.16 14.04
N THR A 438 15.27 -28.06 14.83
CA THR A 438 16.06 -27.69 16.01
C THR A 438 17.16 -26.69 15.63
N GLY A 439 17.18 -25.55 16.31
CA GLY A 439 18.16 -24.48 16.06
C GLY A 439 17.83 -23.55 14.89
N ALA A 440 16.67 -23.70 14.24
CA ALA A 440 16.21 -22.76 13.22
C ALA A 440 16.08 -21.36 13.83
N THR A 441 16.77 -20.39 13.22
CA THR A 441 16.72 -18.98 13.61
C THR A 441 16.70 -18.12 12.35
N PRO A 442 15.89 -17.04 12.31
CA PRO A 442 15.82 -16.20 11.13
C PRO A 442 17.04 -15.27 11.02
N ALA A 443 17.79 -15.06 12.10
CA ALA A 443 19.02 -14.26 12.13
C ALA A 443 19.84 -14.57 13.40
N PRO A 444 21.18 -14.45 13.40
CA PRO A 444 22.00 -14.57 14.61
C PRO A 444 21.44 -13.78 15.81
N GLY A 445 21.19 -14.46 16.94
CA GLY A 445 20.67 -13.85 18.17
C GLY A 445 19.14 -13.69 18.25
N ALA A 446 18.41 -13.91 17.15
CA ALA A 446 16.96 -13.93 17.14
C ALA A 446 16.45 -15.29 17.68
N VAL A 447 15.92 -15.28 18.90
CA VAL A 447 15.41 -16.47 19.58
C VAL A 447 13.89 -16.42 19.49
N ILE A 448 13.32 -17.34 18.73
CA ILE A 448 11.87 -17.44 18.55
C ILE A 448 11.23 -17.88 19.87
N ASP A 449 10.17 -17.19 20.26
CA ASP A 449 9.25 -17.63 21.32
C ASP A 449 8.12 -18.45 20.69
N LYS A 450 7.41 -17.84 19.73
CA LYS A 450 6.28 -18.45 19.01
C LYS A 450 6.27 -18.06 17.55
N ILE A 451 5.80 -18.96 16.71
CA ILE A 451 5.50 -18.73 15.30
C ILE A 451 4.10 -19.26 15.01
N THR A 452 3.32 -18.50 14.24
CA THR A 452 2.05 -18.94 13.65
C THR A 452 2.16 -18.78 12.14
N HIS A 453 1.89 -19.82 11.37
CA HIS A 453 2.09 -19.75 9.92
C HIS A 453 1.12 -20.62 9.12
N HIS A 454 0.90 -20.25 7.87
CA HIS A 454 0.22 -21.10 6.89
C HIS A 454 0.65 -20.74 5.48
N SER A 455 0.62 -21.71 4.58
CA SER A 455 0.80 -21.48 3.14
C SER A 455 -0.54 -21.68 2.42
N THR A 456 -1.36 -20.64 2.47
CA THR A 456 -2.58 -20.53 1.65
C THR A 456 -2.85 -19.10 1.28
N PHE A 457 -3.58 -18.91 0.18
CA PHE A 457 -3.98 -17.59 -0.27
C PHE A 457 -4.88 -16.89 0.76
N GLY A 458 -4.63 -15.60 0.94
CA GLY A 458 -5.31 -14.83 1.98
C GLY A 458 -4.89 -13.37 2.02
N PHE A 459 -5.24 -12.73 3.12
CA PHE A 459 -4.88 -11.35 3.41
C PHE A 459 -4.87 -11.12 4.92
N MET A 460 -4.31 -9.99 5.36
CA MET A 460 -4.29 -9.61 6.77
C MET A 460 -5.04 -8.30 7.00
N MET A 461 -5.83 -8.22 8.07
CA MET A 461 -6.34 -6.95 8.60
C MET A 461 -5.59 -6.56 9.86
N MET A 462 -5.41 -5.26 10.05
CA MET A 462 -4.96 -4.64 11.29
C MET A 462 -6.11 -3.81 11.86
N ASP A 463 -6.50 -4.12 13.09
CA ASP A 463 -7.48 -3.34 13.84
C ASP A 463 -6.76 -2.55 14.94
N ARG A 464 -7.01 -1.24 15.01
CA ARG A 464 -6.44 -0.41 16.08
C ARG A 464 -6.96 -0.89 17.43
N ASN A 465 -6.06 -1.00 18.41
CA ASN A 465 -6.46 -1.33 19.77
C ASN A 465 -7.27 -0.16 20.38
N PRO A 466 -8.39 -0.43 21.06
CA PRO A 466 -9.19 0.63 21.67
C PRO A 466 -8.43 1.29 22.83
N ALA A 467 -8.54 2.61 22.91
CA ALA A 467 -7.96 3.39 24.01
C ALA A 467 -8.44 2.85 25.38
N PRO A 468 -7.58 2.82 26.42
CA PRO A 468 -6.24 3.42 26.49
C PRO A 468 -5.10 2.51 25.99
N ALA A 469 -5.40 1.32 25.45
CA ALA A 469 -4.37 0.47 24.88
C ALA A 469 -3.80 1.08 23.58
N THR A 470 -2.52 0.84 23.32
CA THR A 470 -1.85 1.26 22.08
C THR A 470 -1.54 0.05 21.20
N GLY A 471 -1.22 0.28 19.94
CA GLY A 471 -0.83 -0.76 18.99
C GLY A 471 -2.01 -1.37 18.25
N TRP A 472 -1.79 -2.55 17.68
CA TRP A 472 -2.72 -3.16 16.73
C TRP A 472 -3.05 -4.61 17.08
N THR A 473 -4.20 -5.06 16.60
CA THR A 473 -4.59 -6.46 16.53
C THR A 473 -4.53 -6.91 15.09
N TYR A 474 -3.76 -7.94 14.80
CA TYR A 474 -3.54 -8.49 13.46
C TYR A 474 -4.41 -9.72 13.25
N LYS A 475 -5.11 -9.80 12.13
CA LYS A 475 -6.03 -10.90 11.80
C LYS A 475 -5.73 -11.44 10.41
N ALA A 476 -5.35 -12.71 10.31
CA ALA A 476 -5.16 -13.38 9.02
C ALA A 476 -6.47 -14.01 8.54
N TYR A 477 -6.76 -13.89 7.25
CA TYR A 477 -7.98 -14.40 6.62
C TYR A 477 -7.66 -15.26 5.41
N THR A 478 -8.53 -16.22 5.11
CA THR A 478 -8.54 -16.93 3.83
C THR A 478 -9.00 -16.01 2.69
N THR A 479 -8.88 -16.49 1.44
CA THR A 479 -9.45 -15.85 0.24
C THR A 479 -10.94 -15.50 0.36
N THR A 480 -11.71 -16.27 1.13
CA THR A 480 -13.16 -16.11 1.32
C THR A 480 -13.52 -15.34 2.59
N GLY A 481 -12.54 -14.74 3.28
CA GLY A 481 -12.78 -13.94 4.47
C GLY A 481 -13.04 -14.75 5.75
N LYS A 482 -12.67 -16.03 5.79
CA LYS A 482 -12.69 -16.83 7.03
C LYS A 482 -11.48 -16.45 7.89
N LEU A 483 -11.71 -16.08 9.15
CA LEU A 483 -10.65 -15.75 10.11
C LEU A 483 -9.83 -16.99 10.46
N LEU A 484 -8.51 -16.88 10.30
CA LEU A 484 -7.55 -17.95 10.57
C LEU A 484 -6.89 -17.81 11.95
N THR A 485 -6.39 -16.63 12.30
CA THR A 485 -5.75 -16.36 13.59
C THR A 485 -5.85 -14.87 13.92
N THR A 486 -5.80 -14.56 15.21
CA THR A 486 -5.73 -13.21 15.76
C THR A 486 -4.48 -13.07 16.61
N CYS A 487 -3.64 -12.07 16.32
CA CYS A 487 -2.43 -11.74 17.06
C CYS A 487 -2.53 -10.35 17.66
N THR A 488 -2.49 -10.24 18.99
CA THR A 488 -2.60 -8.95 19.69
C THR A 488 -1.21 -8.40 19.99
N GLN A 489 -0.95 -7.15 19.62
CA GLN A 489 0.30 -6.47 19.91
C GLN A 489 0.36 -5.98 21.36
N THR A 490 1.52 -6.10 22.00
CA THR A 490 1.87 -5.37 23.22
C THR A 490 3.33 -4.93 23.14
N GLY A 491 3.56 -3.63 22.99
CA GLY A 491 4.90 -3.08 22.77
C GLY A 491 5.54 -3.68 21.53
N ARG A 492 6.65 -4.41 21.72
CA ARG A 492 7.43 -5.06 20.65
C ARG A 492 7.03 -6.51 20.38
N GLN A 493 6.04 -7.03 21.10
CA GLN A 493 5.65 -8.44 21.05
C GLN A 493 4.24 -8.59 20.45
N ILE A 494 3.97 -9.80 19.96
CA ILE A 494 2.62 -10.23 19.56
C ILE A 494 2.27 -11.54 20.26
N ALA A 495 1.01 -11.68 20.66
CA ALA A 495 0.45 -12.92 21.17
C ALA A 495 -0.68 -13.39 20.24
N CYS A 496 -0.43 -14.50 19.53
CA CYS A 496 -1.42 -15.13 18.65
C CYS A 496 -2.28 -16.15 19.41
N ASP A 497 -3.56 -16.24 19.03
CA ASP A 497 -4.51 -17.22 19.56
C ASP A 497 -4.22 -18.67 19.11
N LYS A 498 -3.38 -18.81 18.07
CA LYS A 498 -2.87 -20.07 17.55
C LYS A 498 -1.34 -20.01 17.50
N THR A 499 -0.70 -21.17 17.31
CA THR A 499 0.75 -21.32 17.16
C THR A 499 1.03 -22.56 16.32
N GLY A 500 2.18 -22.59 15.66
CA GLY A 500 2.53 -23.61 14.67
C GLY A 500 1.80 -23.39 13.35
N TYR A 501 1.66 -24.47 12.59
CA TYR A 501 0.94 -24.48 11.32
C TYR A 501 -0.57 -24.39 11.56
N ILE A 502 -1.22 -23.40 10.94
CA ILE A 502 -2.68 -23.26 10.99
C ILE A 502 -3.33 -23.81 9.73
N THR A 503 -4.30 -24.71 9.92
CA THR A 503 -5.09 -25.25 8.81
C THR A 503 -6.18 -24.25 8.38
N PRO A 504 -6.29 -23.91 7.09
CA PRO A 504 -7.22 -22.90 6.57
C PRO A 504 -8.72 -23.16 6.77
#